data_AF-A0A9D2JI79-F1
#
_entry.id   AF-A0A9D2JI79-F1
#
_cell.length_a   1.000
_cell.length_b   1.000
_cell.length_c   1.000
_cell.angle_alpha   90.00
_cell.angle_beta   90.00
_cell.angle_gamma   90.00
#
_symmetry.space_group_name_H-M   'P 1'
#
loop_
_entity.id
_entity.type
_entity.pdbx_description
1 polymer ?
#
loop_
_entity_poly.entity_id
_entity_poly.type
_entity_poly.pdbx_seq_one_letter_code
_entity_poly.pdbx_strand_id
1 'polypeptide(L)'
;IILLYFVLIYRMLRVCFDTNNEFYAYIATGIIMMILFHVFENIGANIGLLPLTGIPLPFISQGGSALLSNMMGVGLILSMRYQMEKGAEV
;
A
#
# COMPACT_ATOMS: atom_id res chain seq x y z
N ILE A 1 3.79 7.96 13.23
CA ILE A 1 3.80 7.75 11.75
C ILE A 1 4.03 6.28 11.41
N ILE A 2 5.13 5.66 11.87
CA ILE A 2 5.45 4.24 11.59
C ILE A 2 4.30 3.30 11.96
N LEU A 3 3.71 3.46 13.16
CA LEU A 3 2.58 2.63 13.61
C LEU A 3 1.35 2.75 12.69
N LEU A 4 1.12 3.92 12.10
CA LEU A 4 -0.02 4.18 11.21
C LEU A 4 0.18 3.48 9.86
N TYR A 5 1.39 3.52 9.29
CA TYR A 5 1.73 2.71 8.12
C TYR A 5 1.66 1.21 8.41
N PHE A 6 2.08 0.78 9.61
CA PHE A 6 1.99 -0.61 10.00
C PHE A 6 0.54 -1.11 10.01
N VAL A 7 -0.38 -0.33 10.60
CA VAL A 7 -1.83 -0.62 10.57
C VAL A 7 -2.38 -0.61 9.15
N LEU A 8 -1.96 0.33 8.31
CA LEU A 8 -2.39 0.45 6.92
C LEU A 8 -1.95 -0.78 6.09
N ILE A 9 -0.68 -1.14 6.14
CA ILE A 9 -0.11 -2.30 5.46
C ILE A 9 -0.76 -3.59 5.98
N TYR A 10 -0.96 -3.71 7.30
CA TYR A 10 -1.63 -4.87 7.89
C TYR A 10 -3.05 -5.05 7.35
N ARG A 11 -3.84 -3.97 7.23
CA ARG A 11 -5.18 -4.03 6.63
C ARG A 11 -5.15 -4.45 5.18
N MET A 12 -4.20 -3.94 4.38
CA MET A 12 -4.08 -4.32 2.97
C MET A 12 -3.67 -5.78 2.80
N LEU A 13 -2.72 -6.25 3.61
CA LEU A 13 -2.31 -7.66 3.63
C LEU A 13 -3.48 -8.57 3.98
N ARG A 14 -4.29 -8.22 4.99
CA ARG A 14 -5.47 -9.00 5.34
C ARG A 14 -6.44 -9.16 4.17
N VAL A 15 -6.75 -8.07 3.45
CA VAL A 15 -7.60 -8.12 2.25
C VAL A 15 -6.98 -9.00 1.15
N CYS A 16 -5.65 -8.96 1.00
CA CYS A 16 -4.94 -9.79 0.04
C CYS A 16 -5.01 -11.27 0.38
N PHE A 17 -4.92 -11.65 1.67
CA PHE A 17 -5.04 -13.03 2.12
C PHE A 17 -6.47 -13.56 2.10
N ASP A 18 -7.47 -12.70 2.30
CA ASP A 18 -8.88 -13.08 2.22
C ASP A 18 -9.34 -13.30 0.75
N THR A 19 -8.58 -12.84 -0.25
CA THR A 19 -8.96 -12.94 -1.67
C THR A 19 -8.73 -14.34 -2.23
N ASN A 20 -9.73 -14.89 -2.91
CA ASN A 20 -9.65 -16.23 -3.53
C ASN A 20 -9.12 -16.17 -4.98
N ASN A 21 -8.88 -14.97 -5.50
CA ASN A 21 -8.46 -14.74 -6.88
C ASN A 21 -6.98 -14.31 -6.92
N GLU A 22 -6.15 -15.20 -7.47
CA GLU A 22 -4.70 -15.04 -7.55
C GLU A 22 -4.28 -13.77 -8.31
N PHE A 23 -5.00 -13.39 -9.37
CA PHE A 23 -4.70 -12.19 -10.15
C PHE A 23 -4.84 -10.93 -9.31
N TYR A 24 -5.93 -10.83 -8.54
CA TYR A 24 -6.16 -9.73 -7.62
C TYR A 24 -5.12 -9.72 -6.49
N ALA A 25 -4.77 -10.89 -5.94
CA ALA A 25 -3.72 -11.02 -4.94
C ALA A 25 -2.36 -10.48 -5.43
N TYR A 26 -1.95 -10.80 -6.67
CA TYR A 26 -0.69 -10.29 -7.23
C TYR A 26 -0.68 -8.77 -7.38
N ILE A 27 -1.77 -8.17 -7.86
CA ILE A 27 -1.89 -6.71 -7.99
C ILE A 27 -1.81 -6.04 -6.61
N ALA A 28 -2.60 -6.52 -5.64
CA ALA A 28 -2.60 -5.98 -4.29
C ALA A 28 -1.21 -6.10 -3.64
N THR A 29 -0.54 -7.24 -3.81
CA THR A 29 0.82 -7.46 -3.29
C THR A 29 1.82 -6.47 -3.89
N GLY A 30 1.73 -6.18 -5.18
CA GLY A 30 2.58 -5.18 -5.84
C GLY A 30 2.40 -3.78 -5.24
N ILE A 31 1.16 -3.36 -5.01
CA ILE A 31 0.85 -2.06 -4.39
C ILE A 31 1.33 -2.01 -2.94
N ILE A 32 1.12 -3.09 -2.18
CA ILE A 32 1.60 -3.20 -0.80
C ILE A 32 3.13 -3.07 -0.76
N MET A 33 3.84 -3.79 -1.63
CA MET A 33 5.30 -3.74 -1.71
C MET A 33 5.82 -2.35 -2.08
N MET A 34 5.16 -1.65 -3.01
CA MET A 34 5.52 -0.28 -3.37
C MET A 34 5.47 0.66 -2.14
N ILE A 35 4.37 0.60 -1.37
CA ILE A 35 4.22 1.40 -0.14
C ILE A 35 5.28 1.00 0.90
N LEU A 36 5.54 -0.30 1.05
CA LEU A 36 6.49 -0.84 2.02
C LEU A 36 7.92 -0.40 1.69
N PHE A 37 8.32 -0.41 0.41
CA PHE A 37 9.61 0.11 -0.04
C PHE A 37 9.79 1.59 0.29
N HIS A 38 8.80 2.43 -0.04
CA HIS A 38 8.87 3.85 0.28
C HIS A 38 9.00 4.12 1.78
N VAL A 39 8.30 3.34 2.62
CA VAL A 39 8.42 3.44 4.08
C VAL A 39 9.80 2.97 4.56
N PHE A 40 10.30 1.85 4.02
CA PHE A 40 11.62 1.31 4.37
C PHE A 40 12.75 2.26 4.00
N GLU A 41 12.73 2.84 2.80
CA GLU A 41 13.73 3.84 2.37
C GLU A 41 13.71 5.08 3.26
N ASN A 42 12.52 5.58 3.61
CA ASN A 42 12.40 6.74 4.49
C ASN A 42 12.91 6.46 5.90
N ILE A 43 12.67 5.26 6.45
CA ILE A 43 13.19 4.84 7.75
C ILE A 43 14.71 4.67 7.69
N GLY A 44 15.23 3.98 6.65
CA GLY A 44 16.66 3.76 6.48
C GLY A 44 17.44 5.05 6.26
N ALA A 45 16.86 6.02 5.55
CA ALA A 45 17.42 7.36 5.41
C ALA A 45 17.46 8.12 6.75
N ASN A 46 16.45 7.94 7.61
CA ASN A 46 16.39 8.60 8.92
C ASN A 46 17.42 8.05 9.92
N ILE A 47 17.72 6.75 9.83
CA ILE A 47 18.71 6.07 10.69
C ILE A 47 20.14 6.22 10.10
N GLY A 48 20.29 6.77 8.89
CA GLY A 48 21.57 6.96 8.23
C GLY A 48 22.14 5.71 7.53
N LEU A 49 21.30 4.69 7.33
CA LEU A 49 21.65 3.45 6.60
C LEU A 49 21.57 3.63 5.07
N LEU A 50 20.63 4.44 4.60
CA LEU A 50 20.39 4.71 3.19
C LEU A 50 20.60 6.20 2.88
N PRO A 51 20.97 6.57 1.64
CA PRO A 51 21.04 7.97 1.25
C PRO A 51 19.65 8.62 1.28
N LEU A 52 19.60 9.92 1.58
CA LEU A 52 18.37 10.72 1.46
C LEU A 52 18.00 10.88 -0.01
N THR A 53 17.12 10.03 -0.51
CA THR A 53 16.69 9.96 -1.92
C THR A 53 15.60 10.98 -2.28
N GLY A 54 15.05 11.70 -1.30
CA GLY A 54 13.98 12.69 -1.53
C GLY A 54 12.64 12.07 -1.93
N ILE A 55 12.47 10.76 -1.75
CA ILE A 55 11.26 10.04 -2.13
C ILE A 55 10.11 10.39 -1.17
N PRO A 56 8.96 10.85 -1.70
CA PRO A 56 7.84 11.29 -0.87
C PRO A 56 7.22 10.12 -0.11
N LEU A 57 7.10 10.28 1.22
CA LEU A 57 6.32 9.39 2.08
C LEU A 57 4.88 9.24 1.55
N PRO A 58 4.39 8.01 1.28
CA PRO A 58 3.06 7.79 0.75
C PRO A 58 1.98 8.41 1.65
N PHE A 59 1.06 9.23 1.14
CA PHE A 59 0.01 9.93 1.91
C PHE A 59 0.43 11.09 2.82
N ILE A 60 1.72 11.30 3.12
CA ILE A 60 2.16 12.38 4.04
C ILE A 60 2.97 13.47 3.31
N SER A 61 3.74 13.13 2.28
CA SER A 61 4.66 14.08 1.64
C SER A 61 4.02 14.92 0.52
N GLN A 62 4.58 16.11 0.27
CA GLN A 62 4.13 17.13 -0.69
C GLN A 62 4.41 16.75 -2.16
N GLY A 63 3.86 15.63 -2.62
CA GLY A 63 3.86 15.25 -4.03
C GLY A 63 2.44 15.01 -4.51
N GLY A 64 1.83 15.96 -5.23
CA GLY A 64 0.44 15.83 -5.72
C GLY A 64 0.23 14.57 -6.56
N SER A 65 1.15 14.28 -7.49
CA SER A 65 1.10 13.07 -8.33
C SER A 65 1.34 11.79 -7.54
N ALA A 66 2.22 11.82 -6.54
CA ALA A 66 2.48 10.69 -5.66
C ALA A 66 1.25 10.39 -4.78
N LEU A 67 0.60 11.42 -4.24
CA LEU A 67 -0.65 11.28 -3.49
C LEU A 67 -1.74 10.67 -4.38
N LEU A 68 -1.93 11.18 -5.59
CA LEU A 68 -2.93 10.69 -6.54
C LEU A 68 -2.69 9.21 -6.90
N SER A 69 -1.42 8.84 -7.17
CA SER A 69 -1.03 7.46 -7.48
C SER A 69 -1.26 6.52 -6.30
N ASN A 70 -0.91 6.94 -5.09
CA ASN A 70 -1.16 6.17 -3.87
C ASN A 70 -2.66 6.02 -3.60
N MET A 71 -3.47 7.05 -3.82
CA MET A 71 -4.93 6.97 -3.70
C MET A 71 -5.54 6.01 -4.73
N MET A 72 -5.05 6.01 -5.98
CA MET A 72 -5.46 5.03 -6.98
C MET A 72 -5.09 3.60 -6.56
N GLY A 73 -3.88 3.39 -6.03
CA GLY A 73 -3.46 2.07 -5.52
C GLY A 73 -4.38 1.55 -4.41
N VAL A 74 -4.74 2.41 -3.44
CA VAL A 74 -5.70 2.03 -2.38
C VAL A 74 -7.10 1.78 -2.94
N GLY A 75 -7.52 2.58 -3.92
CA GLY A 75 -8.80 2.41 -4.61
C GLY A 75 -8.90 1.04 -5.30
N LEU A 76 -7.81 0.55 -5.89
CA LEU A 76 -7.77 -0.80 -6.49
C LEU A 76 -7.94 -1.90 -5.44
N ILE A 77 -7.23 -1.82 -4.30
CA ILE A 77 -7.37 -2.79 -3.20
C ILE A 77 -8.80 -2.77 -2.63
N LEU A 78 -9.41 -1.58 -2.54
CA LEU A 78 -10.79 -1.44 -2.07
C LEU A 78 -11.80 -2.02 -3.07
N SER A 79 -11.59 -1.81 -4.36
CA SER A 79 -12.40 -2.38 -5.44
C SER A 79 -12.36 -3.92 -5.41
N MET A 80 -11.18 -4.51 -5.19
CA MET A 80 -11.03 -5.95 -4.99
C MET A 80 -11.91 -6.47 -3.85
N ARG A 81 -11.81 -5.83 -2.67
CA ARG A 81 -12.62 -6.22 -1.51
C ARG A 81 -14.12 -6.16 -1.80
N TYR A 82 -14.55 -5.09 -2.48
CA TYR A 82 -15.96 -4.94 -2.87
C TYR A 82 -16.42 -6.06 -3.81
N GLN A 83 -15.59 -6.47 -4.78
CA GLN A 83 -15.92 -7.58 -5.68
C GLN A 83 -15.97 -8.93 -4.95
N MET A 84 -15.12 -9.14 -3.95
CA MET A 84 -15.16 -10.35 -3.12
C MET A 84 -16.45 -10.45 -2.31
N GLU A 85 -16.86 -9.37 -1.64
CA GLU A 85 -18.12 -9.32 -0.87
C GLU A 85 -19.32 -9.62 -1.78
N LYS A 86 -19.34 -9.04 -2.98
CA LYS A 86 -20.42 -9.25 -3.95
C LYS A 86 -20.51 -10.68 -4.47
N GLY A 87 -19.38 -11.39 -4.59
CA GLY A 87 -19.36 -12.81 -4.99
C GLY A 87 -19.77 -13.78 -3.90
N ALA A 88 -19.82 -13.35 -2.63
CA ALA A 88 -20.29 -14.15 -1.50
C ALA A 88 -21.81 -14.04 -1.27
N GLU A 89 -22.46 -13.04 -1.88
CA GLU A 89 -23.91 -12.80 -1.78
C GLU A 89 -24.73 -13.45 -2.91
N VAL A 90 -24.10 -14.17 -3.86
CA VAL A 90 -24.74 -14.87 -5.00
C VAL A 90 -24.58 -16.38 -4.86
#